data_AF-A0A1A0HAS3-F1
#
_entry.id   AF-A0A1A0HAS3-F1
#
_cell.length_a   1.000
_cell.length_b   1.000
_cell.length_c   1.000
_cell.angle_alpha   90.00
_cell.angle_beta   90.00
_cell.angle_gamma   90.00
#
_symmetry.space_group_name_H-M   'P 1'
#
loop_
_entity.id
_entity.type
_entity.pdbx_description
1 polymer ?
#
loop_
_entity_poly.entity_id
_entity_poly.type
_entity_poly.pdbx_seq_one_letter_code
_entity_poly.pdbx_strand_id
1 'polypeptide(L)' 'MAKLPLSVRITDMVHRTAVLSLFGIAVVGTGSIFFNIYANSDFARMNQNKLRFNKEDYEQARASEETKE' A
#
# COMPACT_ATOMS: atom_id res chain seq x y z
N MET A 1 -42.66 20.32 0.05
CA MET A 1 -41.80 19.13 -0.06
C MET A 1 -41.86 18.36 1.25
N ALA A 2 -42.30 17.10 1.23
CA ALA A 2 -42.34 16.28 2.43
C ALA A 2 -40.92 15.95 2.89
N LYS A 3 -40.65 16.12 4.19
CA LYS A 3 -39.34 15.86 4.79
C LYS A 3 -39.12 14.34 4.82
N LEU A 4 -38.04 13.86 4.18
CA LEU A 4 -37.68 12.43 4.22
C LEU A 4 -37.72 11.88 5.66
N PRO A 5 -38.26 10.66 5.89
CA PRO A 5 -38.28 10.05 7.22
C PRO A 5 -36.87 9.97 7.83
N LEU A 6 -36.77 10.10 9.16
CA LEU A 6 -35.49 10.11 9.85
C LEU A 6 -34.70 8.81 9.62
N SER A 7 -35.39 7.66 9.60
CA SER A 7 -34.78 6.36 9.32
C SER A 7 -34.08 6.33 7.95
N VAL A 8 -34.74 6.83 6.91
CA VAL A 8 -34.19 6.90 5.55
C VAL A 8 -32.95 7.79 5.50
N ARG A 9 -32.96 8.92 6.21
CA ARG A 9 -31.82 9.82 6.30
C ARG A 9 -30.63 9.17 6.99
N ILE A 10 -30.87 8.44 8.09
CA ILE A 10 -29.82 7.73 8.82
C ILE A 10 -29.21 6.64 7.94
N THR A 11 -30.03 5.83 7.28
CA THR A 11 -29.54 4.78 6.38
C THR A 11 -28.73 5.37 5.21
N ASP A 12 -29.17 6.48 4.62
CA ASP A 12 -28.41 7.19 3.58
C ASP A 12 -27.05 7.70 4.11
N MET A 13 -27.02 8.29 5.30
CA MET A 13 -25.76 8.71 5.94
C MET A 13 -24.80 7.55 6.19
N VAL A 14 -25.30 6.43 6.72
CA VAL A 14 -24.49 5.22 6.97
C VAL A 14 -23.94 4.68 5.65
N HIS A 15 -24.78 4.55 4.63
CA HIS A 15 -24.37 4.05 3.33
C HIS A 15 -23.30 4.94 2.68
N ARG A 16 -23.51 6.26 2.65
CA ARG A 16 -22.53 7.21 2.10
C ARG A 16 -21.20 7.14 2.86
N THR A 17 -21.26 7.09 4.18
CA THR A 17 -20.06 7.00 5.02
C THR A 17 -19.29 5.73 4.72
N ALA A 18 -19.98 4.59 4.62
CA ALA A 18 -19.35 3.32 4.26
C ALA A 18 -18.68 3.36 2.88
N VAL A 19 -19.39 3.86 1.87
CA VAL A 19 -18.85 3.97 0.49
C VAL A 19 -17.65 4.90 0.43
N LEU A 20 -17.72 6.07 1.07
CA LEU A 20 -16.60 7.02 1.14
C LEU A 20 -15.39 6.43 1.87
N SER A 21 -15.63 5.65 2.93
CA SER A 21 -14.56 4.98 3.68
C SER A 21 -13.87 3.92 2.82
N LEU A 22 -14.66 3.08 2.13
CA LEU A 22 -14.17 2.08 1.19
C LEU A 22 -13.35 2.72 0.06
N PHE A 23 -13.88 3.80 -0.52
CA PHE A 23 -13.17 4.55 -1.55
C PHE A 23 -11.86 5.14 -1.02
N GLY A 24 -11.87 5.74 0.17
CA GLY A 24 -10.68 6.29 0.81
C GLY A 24 -9.60 5.22 1.03
N ILE A 25 -9.96 4.05 1.56
CA ILE A 25 -9.04 2.92 1.75
C ILE A 25 -8.47 2.46 0.40
N ALA A 26 -9.31 2.33 -0.63
CA ALA A 26 -8.86 1.90 -1.96
C ALA A 26 -7.88 2.90 -2.58
N VAL A 27 -8.16 4.20 -2.48
CA VAL A 27 -7.27 5.26 -2.99
C VAL A 27 -5.93 5.27 -2.24
N VAL A 28 -5.95 5.20 -0.91
CA VAL A 28 -4.72 5.18 -0.09
C VAL A 28 -3.90 3.91 -0.36
N GLY A 29 -4.55 2.75 -0.42
CA GLY A 29 -3.89 1.47 -0.70
C GLY A 29 -3.27 1.44 -2.09
N THR A 30 -4.03 1.85 -3.10
CA THR A 30 -3.54 1.94 -4.49
C THR A 30 -2.39 2.94 -4.59
N GLY A 31 -2.54 4.14 -4.02
CA GLY A 31 -1.49 5.15 -3.99
C GLY A 31 -0.22 4.66 -3.29
N SER A 32 -0.34 3.90 -2.21
CA SER A 32 0.80 3.32 -1.48
C SER A 32 1.55 2.29 -2.32
N ILE A 33 0.84 1.46 -3.09
CA ILE A 33 1.47 0.50 -4.01
C ILE A 33 2.19 1.24 -5.13
N PHE A 34 1.52 2.19 -5.79
CA PHE A 34 2.14 2.99 -6.85
C PHE A 34 3.33 3.80 -6.34
N PHE A 35 3.25 4.37 -5.15
CA PHE A 35 4.37 5.08 -4.52
C PHE A 35 5.54 4.14 -4.26
N ASN A 36 5.31 2.94 -3.73
CA ASN A 36 6.38 1.96 -3.53
C ASN A 36 7.03 1.54 -4.86
N ILE A 37 6.23 1.29 -5.90
CA ILE A 37 6.75 0.97 -7.24
C ILE A 37 7.56 2.15 -7.76
N TYR A 38 7.01 3.36 -7.72
CA TYR A 38 7.67 4.56 -8.20
C TYR A 38 8.98 4.82 -7.45
N ALA A 39 8.96 4.82 -6.11
CA ALA A 39 10.12 5.06 -5.27
C ALA A 39 11.24 4.02 -5.46
N ASN A 40 10.89 2.77 -5.79
CA ASN A 40 11.84 1.70 -6.09
C ASN A 40 12.13 1.54 -7.60
N SER A 41 11.45 2.30 -8.46
CA SER A 41 11.67 2.27 -9.91
C SER A 41 12.94 3.02 -10.27
N ASP A 42 13.62 2.55 -11.32
CA ASP A 42 14.76 3.23 -11.91
C ASP A 42 14.39 4.58 -12.54
N PHE A 43 13.11 4.78 -12.85
CA PHE A 43 12.59 6.00 -13.44
C PHE A 43 12.63 7.19 -12.46
N ALA A 44 12.20 6.97 -11.22
CA ALA A 44 12.07 8.05 -10.24
C ALA A 44 13.40 8.50 -9.60
N ARG A 45 14.47 7.70 -9.74
CA ARG A 45 15.77 7.88 -9.05
C ARG A 45 15.69 8.04 -7.52
N MET A 46 14.54 7.73 -6.91
CA MET A 46 14.29 7.88 -5.48
C MET A 46 14.86 6.75 -4.62
N ASN A 47 15.14 5.60 -5.22
CA ASN A 47 16.07 4.53 -4.84
C ASN A 47 16.33 4.29 -3.33
N GLN A 48 15.29 4.29 -2.49
CA GLN A 48 15.48 4.20 -1.03
C GLN A 48 15.77 2.77 -0.53
N ASN A 49 15.19 1.73 -1.16
CA ASN A 49 15.34 0.34 -0.72
C ASN A 49 15.46 -0.64 -1.91
N LYS A 50 16.10 -0.23 -3.00
CA LYS A 50 16.23 -1.11 -4.16
C LYS A 50 17.00 -2.36 -3.74
N LEU A 51 16.37 -3.51 -3.94
CA LEU A 51 17.00 -4.84 -3.94
C LEU A 51 18.05 -4.86 -5.05
N ARG A 52 19.19 -4.22 -4.80
CA ARG A 52 20.36 -4.33 -5.66
C ARG A 52 21.06 -5.60 -5.21
N PHE A 53 21.34 -6.47 -6.16
CA PHE A 53 22.23 -7.60 -5.90
C PHE A 53 23.57 -7.02 -5.44
N ASN A 54 23.86 -7.18 -4.15
CA ASN A 54 25.18 -6.92 -3.60
C ASN A 54 25.91 -8.25 -3.51
N LYS A 55 27.03 -8.35 -4.22
CA LYS A 55 27.84 -9.57 -4.25
C LYS A 55 28.37 -9.92 -2.85
N GLU A 56 28.64 -8.91 -2.03
CA GLU A 56 29.11 -9.09 -0.65
C GLU A 56 28.02 -9.70 0.25
N ASP A 57 26.78 -9.23 0.14
CA ASP A 57 25.63 -9.79 0.88
C ASP A 57 25.34 -11.24 0.43
N TYR A 58 25.50 -11.53 -0.87
CA TYR A 58 25.36 -12.87 -1.42
C TYR A 58 26.47 -13.81 -0.92
N GLU A 59 27.73 -13.37 -0.93
CA GLU A 59 28.86 -14.17 -0.45
C GLU A 59 28.80 -14.39 1.08
N GLN A 60 28.35 -13.40 1.86
CA GLN A 60 28.09 -13.56 3.29
C GLN A 60 26.96 -14.56 3.58
N ALA A 61 25.83 -14.47 2.86
CA ALA A 61 24.74 -15.42 3.02
C ALA A 61 25.19 -16.86 2.71
N ARG A 62 25.94 -17.04 1.61
CA ARG A 62 26.49 -18.35 1.22
C ARG A 62 27.45 -18.93 2.26
N ALA A 63 28.39 -18.13 2.75
CA ALA A 63 29.33 -18.57 3.79
C ALA A 63 28.62 -18.96 5.10
N SER A 64 27.51 -18.28 5.43
CA SER A 64 26.71 -18.57 6.62
C SER A 64 25.88 -19.86 6.51
N GLU A 65 25.55 -20.31 5.29
CA GLU A 65 24.93 -21.61 5.04
C GLU A 65 25.96 -22.74 5.10
N GLU A 66 27.17 -22.54 4.57
CA GLU A 66 28.28 -23.51 4.66
C GLU A 66 28.78 -23.75 6.09
N THR A 67 28.56 -22.81 7.02
CA THR A 67 28.95 -22.96 8.45
C THR A 67 27.87 -23.66 9.30
N LYS A 68 26.67 -23.89 8.75
CA LYS A 68 25.54 -24.51 9.46
C LYS A 68 25.38 -26.02 9.19
N GLU A 69 26.18 -26.57 8.27
CA GLU A 69 26.42 -28.02 8.14
C GLU A 69 27.62 -28.45 8.98
#